data_AF-A0A8I1XFZ1-F1
#
_entry.id   AF-A0A8I1XFZ1-F1
#
_cell.length_a   1.000
_cell.length_b   1.000
_cell.length_c   1.000
_cell.angle_alpha   90.00
_cell.angle_beta   90.00
_cell.angle_gamma   90.00
#
_symmetry.space_group_name_H-M   'P 1'
#
loop_
_entity.id
_entity.type
_entity.pdbx_description
1 polymer ?
#
loop_
_entity_poly.entity_id
_entity_poly.type
_entity_poly.pdbx_seq_one_letter_code
_entity_poly.pdbx_strand_id
1 'polypeptide(L)'
;MEFKMPRSIRSASHASSSNFDSSSQHESGLRDAAKEVYDSSVLYHGTKHPHLKSLRENGFSKSHKRDGATAGGNANMFMNLSSAAHEESANNHYLSSSKKEAKNFAMFADMDNPALLRTIGVRSSFNLISDPRTGGTAYMTGQSIPSKFVLGRKNSSPGENAQVFKKEMHAAGYEVSTEQAGALLRDVQSDSDDDNFPDPDDFIMSRMRGR
;
A
#
# COMPACT_ATOMS: atom_id res chain seq x y z
N MET A 1 -78.69 16.13 33.65
CA MET A 1 -77.77 15.66 34.70
C MET A 1 -76.43 15.37 34.05
N GLU A 2 -75.45 16.24 34.28
CA GLU A 2 -74.03 15.97 34.03
C GLU A 2 -73.55 14.82 34.93
N PHE A 3 -72.62 13.99 34.46
CA PHE A 3 -71.53 13.49 35.29
C PHE A 3 -70.29 13.12 34.44
N LYS A 4 -69.13 13.40 35.03
CA LYS A 4 -67.79 13.57 34.44
C LYS A 4 -67.08 12.30 33.95
N MET A 5 -66.21 12.51 32.96
CA MET A 5 -65.13 11.66 32.46
C MET A 5 -64.09 11.25 33.52
N PRO A 6 -63.27 10.23 33.22
CA PRO A 6 -61.84 10.26 33.56
C PRO A 6 -60.93 10.21 32.31
N ARG A 7 -59.79 10.90 32.44
CA ARG A 7 -58.66 10.96 31.50
C ARG A 7 -57.93 9.62 31.40
N SER A 8 -57.45 9.28 30.21
CA SER A 8 -56.18 8.55 30.08
C SER A 8 -55.44 9.02 28.83
N ILE A 9 -54.25 9.56 29.07
CA ILE A 9 -53.22 9.93 28.10
C ILE A 9 -52.48 8.65 27.75
N ARG A 10 -52.30 8.34 26.47
CA ARG A 10 -51.06 7.76 25.94
C ARG A 10 -50.89 8.12 24.47
N SER A 11 -50.02 9.09 24.26
CA SER A 11 -49.29 9.30 23.03
C SER A 11 -48.42 8.07 22.77
N ALA A 12 -48.39 7.57 21.53
CA ALA A 12 -47.33 6.72 21.02
C ALA A 12 -47.16 6.97 19.53
N SER A 13 -46.47 8.06 19.23
CA SER A 13 -45.58 8.15 18.08
C SER A 13 -44.62 6.96 18.10
N HIS A 14 -44.60 6.15 17.04
CA HIS A 14 -43.39 5.44 16.63
C HIS A 14 -43.32 5.39 15.11
N ALA A 15 -42.79 6.47 14.55
CA ALA A 15 -41.89 6.36 13.43
C ALA A 15 -40.53 5.80 13.93
N SER A 16 -39.78 5.23 13.00
CA SER A 16 -38.41 4.73 13.10
C SER A 16 -38.23 3.27 13.55
N SER A 17 -37.96 2.41 12.56
CA SER A 17 -36.91 1.40 12.64
C SER A 17 -36.53 0.93 11.24
N SER A 18 -35.92 1.82 10.43
CA SER A 18 -35.30 1.42 9.16
C SER A 18 -33.96 2.12 8.86
N ASN A 19 -33.42 2.92 9.78
CA ASN A 19 -32.18 3.67 9.55
C ASN A 19 -30.92 3.06 10.17
N PHE A 20 -31.01 1.93 10.87
CA PHE A 20 -29.86 1.30 11.53
C PHE A 20 -29.20 0.19 10.68
N ASP A 21 -29.87 -0.26 9.63
CA ASP A 21 -29.39 -1.36 8.75
C ASP A 21 -28.79 -0.83 7.43
N SER A 22 -29.17 0.37 6.98
CA SER A 22 -28.66 0.95 5.73
C SER A 22 -27.29 1.62 5.88
N SER A 23 -26.99 2.23 7.03
CA SER A 23 -25.70 2.89 7.28
C SER A 23 -24.56 1.88 7.43
N SER A 24 -24.80 0.78 8.15
CA SER A 24 -23.81 -0.28 8.35
C SER A 24 -23.51 -1.06 7.07
N GLN A 25 -24.52 -1.33 6.24
CA GLN A 25 -24.35 -1.96 4.92
C GLN A 25 -23.64 -1.02 3.92
N HIS A 26 -23.93 0.27 3.98
CA HIS A 26 -23.24 1.29 3.17
C HIS A 26 -21.78 1.45 3.60
N GLU A 27 -21.49 1.41 4.90
CA GLU A 27 -20.13 1.44 5.44
C GLU A 27 -19.33 0.17 5.10
N SER A 28 -19.95 -1.02 5.16
CA SER A 28 -19.29 -2.25 4.75
C SER A 28 -18.99 -2.27 3.25
N GLY A 29 -19.94 -1.82 2.41
CA GLY A 29 -19.74 -1.75 0.97
C GLY A 29 -18.62 -0.78 0.57
N LEU A 30 -18.55 0.39 1.22
CA LEU A 30 -17.49 1.36 0.96
C LEU A 30 -16.10 0.86 1.40
N ARG A 31 -16.04 0.11 2.49
CA ARG A 31 -14.80 -0.53 2.95
C ARG A 31 -14.29 -1.57 1.95
N ASP A 32 -15.18 -2.42 1.45
CA ASP A 32 -14.81 -3.45 0.47
C ASP A 32 -14.35 -2.83 -0.86
N ALA A 33 -15.04 -1.78 -1.31
CA ALA A 33 -14.60 -0.97 -2.44
C ALA A 33 -13.22 -0.34 -2.21
N ALA A 34 -13.00 0.25 -1.02
CA ALA A 34 -11.70 0.80 -0.67
C ALA A 34 -10.59 -0.26 -0.66
N LYS A 35 -10.90 -1.47 -0.21
CA LYS A 35 -9.95 -2.59 -0.24
C LYS A 35 -9.59 -2.97 -1.67
N GLU A 36 -10.56 -3.07 -2.57
CA GLU A 36 -10.33 -3.37 -3.98
C GLU A 36 -9.47 -2.29 -4.65
N VAL A 37 -9.81 -1.01 -4.44
CA VAL A 37 -9.03 0.13 -4.94
C VAL A 37 -7.61 0.07 -4.38
N TYR A 38 -7.45 -0.15 -3.08
CA TYR A 38 -6.13 -0.28 -2.46
C TYR A 38 -5.31 -1.43 -3.06
N ASP A 39 -5.88 -2.64 -3.15
CA ASP A 39 -5.17 -3.81 -3.67
C ASP A 39 -4.78 -3.65 -5.14
N SER A 40 -5.59 -2.93 -5.93
CA SER A 40 -5.30 -2.65 -7.35
C SER A 40 -4.28 -1.51 -7.57
N SER A 41 -4.21 -0.55 -6.65
CA SER A 41 -3.36 0.64 -6.77
C SER A 41 -2.05 0.55 -6.00
N VAL A 42 -1.92 -0.37 -5.04
CA VAL A 42 -0.70 -0.55 -4.24
C VAL A 42 0.42 -1.14 -5.08
N LEU A 43 1.63 -0.58 -4.91
CA LEU A 43 2.86 -1.22 -5.36
C LEU A 43 3.83 -1.35 -4.17
N TYR A 44 4.66 -2.38 -4.22
CA TYR A 44 5.59 -2.74 -3.17
C TYR A 44 7.03 -2.46 -3.57
N HIS A 45 7.84 -2.01 -2.63
CA HIS A 45 9.29 -1.83 -2.80
C HIS A 45 10.03 -2.60 -1.70
N GLY A 46 10.84 -3.58 -2.12
CA GLY A 46 11.77 -4.27 -1.22
C GLY A 46 12.99 -3.39 -0.93
N THR A 47 13.33 -3.23 0.34
CA THR A 47 14.47 -2.44 0.81
C THR A 47 15.00 -3.03 2.12
N LYS A 48 16.00 -2.40 2.71
CA LYS A 48 16.44 -2.65 4.09
C LYS A 48 15.77 -1.70 5.08
N HIS A 49 15.55 -2.18 6.31
CA HIS A 49 14.80 -1.45 7.34
C HIS A 49 15.33 -0.03 7.63
N PRO A 50 16.66 0.22 7.71
CA PRO A 50 17.18 1.57 7.96
C PRO A 50 16.74 2.63 6.93
N HIS A 51 16.36 2.22 5.72
CA HIS A 51 15.92 3.14 4.66
C HIS A 51 14.44 3.52 4.75
N LEU A 52 13.60 2.76 5.49
CA LEU A 52 12.16 3.00 5.53
C LEU A 52 11.81 4.41 5.97
N LYS A 53 12.49 4.92 7.00
CA LYS A 53 12.24 6.28 7.53
C LYS A 53 12.47 7.33 6.44
N SER A 54 13.65 7.30 5.81
CA SER A 54 14.00 8.28 4.79
C SER A 54 13.08 8.20 3.56
N LEU A 55 12.71 6.99 3.12
CA LEU A 55 11.77 6.82 2.00
C LEU A 55 10.37 7.33 2.33
N ARG A 56 9.90 7.15 3.57
CA ARG A 56 8.60 7.66 4.03
C ARG A 56 8.60 9.19 4.14
N GLU A 57 9.69 9.79 4.61
CA GLU A 57 9.80 11.23 4.80
C GLU A 57 10.04 11.97 3.47
N ASN A 58 10.94 11.45 2.63
CA ASN A 58 11.47 12.15 1.46
C ASN A 58 10.97 11.58 0.13
N GLY A 59 10.36 10.41 0.13
CA GLY A 59 10.02 9.68 -1.09
C GLY A 59 11.24 9.06 -1.76
N PHE A 60 11.07 8.70 -3.03
CA PHE A 60 12.13 8.21 -3.90
C PHE A 60 12.73 9.38 -4.67
N SER A 61 14.03 9.61 -4.50
CA SER A 61 14.74 10.69 -5.18
C SER A 61 15.73 10.14 -6.19
N LYS A 62 15.56 10.51 -7.46
CA LYS A 62 16.49 10.12 -8.53
C LYS A 62 17.90 10.65 -8.28
N SER A 63 18.04 11.91 -7.89
CA SER A 63 19.34 12.57 -7.70
C SER A 63 20.12 12.07 -6.48
N HIS A 64 19.42 11.51 -5.49
CA HIS A 64 20.04 10.92 -4.30
C HIS A 64 20.13 9.40 -4.37
N LYS A 65 19.73 8.82 -5.50
CA LYS A 65 19.84 7.39 -5.72
C LYS A 65 21.30 7.06 -6.03
N ARG A 66 22.02 6.68 -4.99
CA ARG A 66 23.45 6.32 -5.09
C ARG A 66 23.66 4.94 -5.70
N ASP A 67 22.73 4.02 -5.44
CA ASP A 67 22.86 2.59 -5.70
C ASP A 67 21.48 1.96 -5.99
N GLY A 68 21.44 0.83 -6.71
CA GLY A 68 20.24 -0.02 -6.85
C GLY A 68 19.87 -0.69 -5.53
N ALA A 69 18.64 -1.22 -5.41
CA ALA A 69 18.23 -2.04 -4.25
C ALA A 69 19.14 -3.28 -4.03
N THR A 70 19.97 -3.59 -5.02
CA THR A 70 20.87 -4.74 -5.09
C THR A 70 22.33 -4.37 -4.83
N ALA A 71 22.67 -3.09 -4.69
CA ALA A 71 24.04 -2.67 -4.41
C ALA A 71 24.30 -2.66 -2.89
N GLY A 72 25.28 -3.46 -2.47
CA GLY A 72 25.69 -3.61 -1.07
C GLY A 72 24.97 -4.69 -0.26
N GLY A 73 24.12 -5.50 -0.91
CA GLY A 73 23.42 -6.64 -0.28
C GLY A 73 23.86 -7.99 -0.86
N ASN A 74 23.06 -9.02 -0.56
CA ASN A 74 23.29 -10.39 -1.05
C ASN A 74 22.92 -10.58 -2.53
N ALA A 75 22.37 -9.56 -3.20
CA ALA A 75 21.99 -9.63 -4.60
C ALA A 75 23.14 -10.05 -5.54
N ASN A 76 24.37 -9.60 -5.29
CA ASN A 76 25.52 -10.04 -6.10
C ASN A 76 25.80 -11.54 -5.96
N MET A 77 25.49 -12.13 -4.80
CA MET A 77 25.66 -13.56 -4.55
C MET A 77 24.55 -14.41 -5.20
N PHE A 78 23.31 -13.90 -5.28
CA PHE A 78 22.14 -14.68 -5.69
C PHE A 78 21.56 -14.34 -7.06
N MET A 79 21.77 -13.12 -7.56
CA MET A 79 21.14 -12.63 -8.78
C MET A 79 22.07 -12.59 -10.00
N ASN A 80 23.40 -12.66 -9.80
CA ASN A 80 24.42 -12.58 -10.85
C ASN A 80 24.08 -11.51 -11.91
N LEU A 81 23.79 -10.29 -11.45
CA LEU A 81 23.29 -9.23 -12.31
C LEU A 81 24.36 -8.81 -13.32
N SER A 82 23.94 -8.65 -14.58
CA SER A 82 24.81 -8.05 -15.60
C SER A 82 25.12 -6.59 -15.27
N SER A 83 26.21 -6.05 -15.81
CA SER A 83 26.54 -4.62 -15.68
C SER A 83 25.41 -3.72 -16.17
N ALA A 84 24.70 -4.12 -17.23
CA ALA A 84 23.54 -3.39 -17.73
C ALA A 84 22.38 -3.39 -16.72
N ALA A 85 22.11 -4.52 -16.06
CA ALA A 85 21.10 -4.58 -15.00
C ALA A 85 21.48 -3.72 -13.79
N HIS A 86 22.78 -3.64 -13.44
CA HIS A 86 23.25 -2.71 -12.43
C HIS A 86 23.03 -1.24 -12.81
N GLU A 87 23.40 -0.84 -14.01
CA GLU A 87 23.21 0.52 -14.51
C GLU A 87 21.73 0.91 -14.59
N GLU A 88 20.88 0.00 -15.07
CA GLU A 88 19.44 0.22 -15.11
C GLU A 88 18.86 0.32 -13.70
N SER A 89 19.32 -0.54 -12.78
CA SER A 89 18.96 -0.45 -11.37
C SER A 89 19.39 0.87 -10.77
N ALA A 90 20.53 1.45 -11.16
CA ALA A 90 21.03 2.73 -10.69
C ALA A 90 20.14 3.88 -11.15
N ASN A 91 19.58 3.81 -12.36
CA ASN A 91 18.81 4.87 -12.99
C ASN A 91 17.29 4.84 -12.72
N ASN A 92 16.76 3.73 -12.20
CA ASN A 92 15.32 3.54 -12.01
C ASN A 92 14.94 3.13 -10.58
N HIS A 93 13.80 3.61 -10.11
CA HIS A 93 13.13 3.07 -8.93
C HIS A 93 12.29 1.85 -9.34
N TYR A 94 12.49 0.74 -8.63
CA TYR A 94 11.77 -0.51 -8.87
C TYR A 94 10.62 -0.66 -7.88
N LEU A 95 9.46 -0.99 -8.39
CA LEU A 95 8.23 -1.26 -7.64
C LEU A 95 7.63 -2.56 -8.18
N SER A 96 6.95 -3.36 -7.36
CA SER A 96 6.31 -4.59 -7.81
C SER A 96 4.84 -4.62 -7.41
N SER A 97 3.98 -5.13 -8.29
CA SER A 97 2.61 -5.53 -7.93
C SER A 97 2.56 -6.83 -7.13
N SER A 98 3.64 -7.61 -7.14
CA SER A 98 3.77 -8.85 -6.39
C SER A 98 4.45 -8.59 -5.05
N LYS A 99 3.67 -8.66 -3.97
CA LYS A 99 4.19 -8.59 -2.60
C LYS A 99 5.29 -9.62 -2.35
N LYS A 100 5.11 -10.85 -2.86
CA LYS A 100 6.09 -11.94 -2.74
C LYS A 100 7.41 -11.59 -3.42
N GLU A 101 7.34 -11.04 -4.61
CA GLU A 101 8.54 -10.64 -5.35
C GLU A 101 9.28 -9.50 -4.64
N ALA A 102 8.56 -8.45 -4.22
CA ALA A 102 9.16 -7.36 -3.46
C ALA A 102 9.82 -7.83 -2.15
N LYS A 103 9.25 -8.84 -1.47
CA LYS A 103 9.89 -9.50 -0.32
C LYS A 103 11.19 -10.20 -0.71
N ASN A 104 11.25 -10.90 -1.83
CA ASN A 104 12.51 -11.49 -2.31
C ASN A 104 13.57 -10.42 -2.55
N PHE A 105 13.20 -9.29 -3.15
CA PHE A 105 14.11 -8.16 -3.34
C PHE A 105 14.55 -7.51 -2.02
N ALA A 106 13.69 -7.45 -1.02
CA ALA A 106 14.07 -7.03 0.33
C ALA A 106 15.13 -7.97 0.92
N MET A 107 14.95 -9.29 0.80
CA MET A 107 15.95 -10.29 1.22
C MET A 107 17.26 -10.14 0.45
N PHE A 108 17.22 -9.88 -0.86
CA PHE A 108 18.44 -9.62 -1.64
C PHE A 108 19.15 -8.33 -1.21
N ALA A 109 18.41 -7.33 -0.73
CA ALA A 109 18.96 -6.08 -0.24
C ALA A 109 19.62 -6.24 1.13
N ASP A 110 18.98 -6.96 2.05
CA ASP A 110 19.45 -7.20 3.41
C ASP A 110 18.66 -8.39 4.02
N MET A 111 19.31 -9.53 4.21
CA MET A 111 18.65 -10.73 4.77
C MET A 111 18.46 -10.66 6.28
N ASP A 112 19.28 -9.87 6.98
CA ASP A 112 19.22 -9.72 8.43
C ASP A 112 18.14 -8.72 8.83
N ASN A 113 17.93 -7.69 8.00
CA ASN A 113 16.97 -6.64 8.26
C ASN A 113 16.18 -6.20 7.02
N PRO A 114 15.47 -7.15 6.36
CA PRO A 114 14.65 -6.86 5.20
C PRO A 114 13.46 -5.99 5.58
N ALA A 115 12.99 -5.18 4.62
CA ALA A 115 11.86 -4.31 4.81
C ALA A 115 11.04 -4.15 3.53
N LEU A 116 9.75 -3.90 3.73
CA LEU A 116 8.79 -3.72 2.65
C LEU A 116 8.12 -2.36 2.79
N LEU A 117 8.27 -1.53 1.76
CA LEU A 117 7.55 -0.28 1.63
C LEU A 117 6.36 -0.48 0.68
N ARG A 118 5.27 0.24 0.93
CA ARG A 118 4.09 0.29 0.07
C ARG A 118 3.91 1.69 -0.46
N THR A 119 3.43 1.81 -1.69
CA THR A 119 3.02 3.06 -2.31
C THR A 119 1.55 3.01 -2.69
N ILE A 120 0.94 4.15 -2.98
CA ILE A 120 -0.44 4.24 -3.47
C ILE A 120 -0.51 5.24 -4.63
N GLY A 121 -1.31 4.94 -5.66
CA GLY A 121 -1.54 5.84 -6.80
C GLY A 121 -0.31 6.10 -7.68
N VAL A 122 0.78 5.33 -7.52
CA VAL A 122 1.98 5.50 -8.37
C VAL A 122 1.68 5.05 -9.80
N ARG A 123 0.94 3.94 -9.98
CA ARG A 123 0.61 3.40 -11.29
C ARG A 123 -0.22 4.37 -12.15
N SER A 124 -1.10 5.15 -11.53
CA SER A 124 -1.96 6.13 -12.20
C SER A 124 -1.28 7.49 -12.41
N SER A 125 -0.20 7.78 -11.67
CA SER A 125 0.41 9.12 -11.61
C SER A 125 1.77 9.24 -12.29
N PHE A 126 2.40 8.13 -12.64
CA PHE A 126 3.76 8.10 -13.19
C PHE A 126 3.85 7.21 -14.42
N ASN A 127 4.81 7.52 -15.29
CA ASN A 127 5.15 6.65 -16.40
C ASN A 127 5.98 5.48 -15.87
N LEU A 128 5.34 4.31 -15.80
CA LEU A 128 5.94 3.07 -15.37
C LEU A 128 6.26 2.19 -16.59
N ILE A 129 7.47 1.64 -16.62
CA ILE A 129 7.90 0.66 -17.62
C ILE A 129 7.91 -0.71 -16.94
N SER A 130 7.24 -1.70 -17.51
CA SER A 130 7.31 -3.06 -16.98
C SER A 130 8.69 -3.67 -17.24
N ASP A 131 9.27 -4.32 -16.24
CA ASP A 131 10.51 -5.08 -16.40
C ASP A 131 10.21 -6.46 -17.01
N PRO A 132 10.61 -6.73 -18.27
CA PRO A 132 10.29 -7.97 -18.95
C PRO A 132 10.88 -9.21 -18.28
N ARG A 133 11.92 -9.05 -17.43
CA ARG A 133 12.58 -10.15 -16.72
C ARG A 133 11.74 -10.72 -15.57
N THR A 134 10.69 -10.00 -15.16
CA THR A 134 9.88 -10.32 -13.97
C THR A 134 8.54 -10.96 -14.30
N GLY A 135 8.25 -11.23 -15.59
CA GLY A 135 6.94 -11.71 -15.99
C GLY A 135 5.83 -10.68 -15.81
N GLY A 136 6.18 -9.38 -15.78
CA GLY A 136 5.24 -8.27 -15.77
C GLY A 136 4.86 -7.74 -14.38
N THR A 137 5.44 -8.28 -13.30
CA THR A 137 5.10 -7.87 -11.94
C THR A 137 5.93 -6.71 -11.42
N ALA A 138 7.16 -6.51 -11.92
CA ALA A 138 7.97 -5.35 -11.60
C ALA A 138 7.80 -4.22 -12.61
N TYR A 139 7.88 -3.01 -12.09
CA TYR A 139 7.78 -1.74 -12.78
C TYR A 139 8.97 -0.85 -12.41
N MET A 140 9.39 -0.07 -13.38
CA MET A 140 10.52 0.84 -13.30
C MET A 140 10.07 2.25 -13.62
N THR A 141 10.62 3.22 -12.89
CA THR A 141 10.53 4.63 -13.30
C THR A 141 11.80 5.37 -12.97
N GLY A 142 12.27 6.18 -13.91
CA GLY A 142 13.38 7.11 -13.72
C GLY A 142 12.93 8.45 -13.15
N GLN A 143 11.67 8.59 -12.71
CA GLN A 143 11.13 9.80 -12.10
C GLN A 143 11.21 9.71 -10.58
N SER A 144 11.49 10.82 -9.90
CA SER A 144 11.36 10.88 -8.44
C SER A 144 9.89 10.68 -8.04
N ILE A 145 9.63 9.92 -6.99
CA ILE A 145 8.30 9.66 -6.43
C ILE A 145 8.19 10.40 -5.09
N PRO A 146 7.41 11.49 -4.98
CA PRO A 146 7.25 12.23 -3.73
C PRO A 146 6.67 11.38 -2.59
N SER A 147 6.99 11.74 -1.35
CA SER A 147 6.56 11.03 -0.13
C SER A 147 5.03 10.90 0.02
N LYS A 148 4.23 11.79 -0.57
CA LYS A 148 2.76 11.66 -0.58
C LYS A 148 2.23 10.38 -1.24
N PHE A 149 3.01 9.75 -2.12
CA PHE A 149 2.68 8.46 -2.72
C PHE A 149 3.20 7.27 -1.91
N VAL A 150 3.97 7.53 -0.85
CA VAL A 150 4.54 6.50 0.02
C VAL A 150 3.66 6.33 1.24
N LEU A 151 3.32 5.09 1.57
CA LEU A 151 2.51 4.78 2.73
C LEU A 151 3.36 4.75 4.00
N GLY A 152 2.92 5.52 4.98
CA GLY A 152 3.38 5.43 6.36
C GLY A 152 2.89 4.16 7.04
N ARG A 153 3.09 4.06 8.36
CA ARG A 153 2.60 2.93 9.16
C ARG A 153 1.07 2.92 9.20
N LYS A 154 0.46 1.74 9.33
CA LYS A 154 -1.00 1.57 9.44
C LYS A 154 -1.63 2.43 10.54
N ASN A 155 -0.93 2.64 11.65
CA ASN A 155 -1.43 3.41 12.79
C ASN A 155 -0.99 4.89 12.77
N SER A 156 -0.41 5.37 11.66
CA SER A 156 -0.07 6.79 11.51
C SER A 156 -1.28 7.61 11.11
N SER A 157 -1.32 8.88 11.49
CA SER A 157 -2.38 9.78 11.04
C SER A 157 -2.47 9.81 9.49
N PRO A 158 -3.67 10.03 8.93
CA PRO A 158 -3.80 10.35 7.51
C PRO A 158 -2.88 11.52 7.15
N GLY A 159 -2.09 11.34 6.10
CA GLY A 159 -1.21 12.38 5.56
C GLY A 159 -1.64 12.78 4.16
N GLU A 160 -0.73 13.35 3.37
CA GLU A 160 -1.00 13.70 1.97
C GLU A 160 -1.40 12.47 1.12
N ASN A 161 -1.08 11.24 1.56
CA ASN A 161 -1.55 10.00 0.93
C ASN A 161 -3.08 9.84 0.95
N ALA A 162 -3.80 10.46 1.87
CA ALA A 162 -5.27 10.46 1.87
C ALA A 162 -5.84 11.17 0.63
N GLN A 163 -5.19 12.26 0.17
CA GLN A 163 -5.59 12.96 -1.06
C GLN A 163 -5.31 12.13 -2.30
N VAL A 164 -4.21 11.38 -2.31
CA VAL A 164 -3.91 10.43 -3.39
C VAL A 164 -4.97 9.34 -3.43
N PHE A 165 -5.26 8.72 -2.30
CA PHE A 165 -6.25 7.64 -2.24
C PHE A 165 -7.67 8.11 -2.53
N LYS A 166 -8.05 9.33 -2.12
CA LYS A 166 -9.32 9.95 -2.53
C LYS A 166 -9.46 10.00 -4.06
N LYS A 167 -8.39 10.35 -4.78
CA LYS A 167 -8.40 10.39 -6.26
C LYS A 167 -8.56 8.99 -6.86
N GLU A 168 -7.92 7.98 -6.27
CA GLU A 168 -8.09 6.58 -6.69
C GLU A 168 -9.53 6.11 -6.47
N MET A 169 -10.13 6.41 -5.31
CA MET A 169 -11.55 6.11 -5.01
C MET A 169 -12.49 6.79 -5.99
N HIS A 170 -12.27 8.09 -6.28
CA HIS A 170 -13.06 8.83 -7.27
C HIS A 170 -12.91 8.23 -8.67
N ALA A 171 -11.69 7.85 -9.08
CA ALA A 171 -11.46 7.19 -10.36
C ALA A 171 -12.19 5.84 -10.47
N ALA A 172 -12.42 5.16 -9.35
CA ALA A 172 -13.23 3.96 -9.25
C ALA A 172 -14.74 4.23 -9.10
N GLY A 173 -15.19 5.49 -9.14
CA GLY A 173 -16.60 5.89 -9.08
C GLY A 173 -17.15 6.16 -7.69
N TYR A 174 -16.29 6.27 -6.67
CA TYR A 174 -16.70 6.52 -5.28
C TYR A 174 -16.35 7.94 -4.84
N GLU A 175 -17.35 8.69 -4.40
CA GLU A 175 -17.17 10.00 -3.80
C GLU A 175 -16.97 9.88 -2.28
N VAL A 176 -15.81 10.33 -1.80
CA VAL A 176 -15.46 10.33 -0.38
C VAL A 176 -14.79 11.64 0.02
N SER A 177 -14.96 12.05 1.28
CA SER A 177 -14.16 13.14 1.83
C SER A 177 -12.68 12.74 1.94
N THR A 178 -11.80 13.72 2.14
CA THR A 178 -10.38 13.42 2.39
C THR A 178 -10.21 12.60 3.68
N GLU A 179 -10.98 12.96 4.70
CA GLU A 179 -10.97 12.33 6.02
C GLU A 179 -11.43 10.87 5.91
N GLN A 180 -12.51 10.61 5.17
CA GLN A 180 -12.98 9.24 4.90
C GLN A 180 -11.95 8.45 4.09
N ALA A 181 -11.37 9.02 3.03
CA ALA A 181 -10.32 8.34 2.27
C ALA A 181 -9.12 7.99 3.15
N GLY A 182 -8.72 8.90 4.05
CA GLY A 182 -7.65 8.68 5.01
C GLY A 182 -7.95 7.54 5.99
N ALA A 183 -9.16 7.52 6.55
CA ALA A 183 -9.61 6.47 7.46
C ALA A 183 -9.69 5.11 6.76
N LEU A 184 -10.32 5.06 5.58
CA LEU A 184 -10.42 3.85 4.76
C LEU A 184 -9.05 3.32 4.38
N LEU A 185 -8.14 4.17 3.90
CA LEU A 185 -6.77 3.79 3.54
C LEU A 185 -6.07 3.11 4.72
N ARG A 186 -6.21 3.65 5.93
CA ARG A 186 -5.57 3.10 7.14
C ARG A 186 -6.20 1.78 7.56
N ASP A 187 -7.51 1.64 7.42
CA ASP A 187 -8.23 0.41 7.73
C ASP A 187 -7.86 -0.74 6.77
N VAL A 188 -7.83 -0.46 5.45
CA VAL A 188 -7.55 -1.49 4.43
C VAL A 188 -6.07 -1.75 4.19
N GLN A 189 -5.19 -0.86 4.66
CA GLN A 189 -3.74 -1.05 4.54
C GLN A 189 -3.32 -2.31 5.29
N SER A 190 -3.01 -3.36 4.52
CA SER A 190 -2.59 -4.67 5.02
C SER A 190 -1.34 -4.54 5.92
N ASP A 191 -1.51 -4.76 7.22
CA ASP A 191 -0.53 -4.84 8.33
C ASP A 191 0.92 -4.51 7.94
N SER A 192 1.19 -3.22 7.70
CA SER A 192 2.30 -2.81 6.83
C SER A 192 3.69 -2.85 7.43
N ASP A 193 3.82 -3.14 8.72
CA ASP A 193 5.10 -3.22 9.42
C ASP A 193 5.39 -4.61 10.00
N ASP A 194 4.40 -5.51 10.04
CA ASP A 194 4.53 -6.90 10.53
C ASP A 194 4.63 -7.90 9.36
N ASP A 195 5.34 -7.50 8.31
CA ASP A 195 5.53 -8.38 7.18
C ASP A 195 6.45 -9.55 7.54
N ASN A 196 5.91 -10.76 7.56
CA ASN A 196 6.72 -11.96 7.66
C ASN A 196 7.57 -12.11 6.39
N PHE A 197 8.90 -12.12 6.55
CA PHE A 197 9.84 -12.43 5.46
C PHE A 197 10.17 -13.92 5.48
N PRO A 198 10.60 -14.50 4.34
CA PRO A 198 11.15 -15.85 4.33
C PRO A 198 12.29 -15.97 5.34
N ASP A 199 12.41 -17.14 5.95
CA ASP A 199 13.59 -17.46 6.75
C ASP A 199 14.86 -17.37 5.86
N PRO A 200 15.96 -16.79 6.36
CA PRO A 200 17.21 -16.66 5.61
C PRO A 200 17.73 -17.96 4.98
N ASP A 201 17.73 -19.06 5.72
CA ASP A 201 18.27 -20.35 5.25
C ASP A 201 17.35 -20.95 4.19
N ASP A 202 16.03 -20.92 4.44
CA ASP A 202 15.03 -21.36 3.45
C ASP A 202 15.12 -20.52 2.16
N PHE A 203 15.32 -19.22 2.29
CA PHE A 203 15.48 -18.30 1.16
C PHE A 203 16.70 -18.70 0.31
N ILE A 204 17.86 -18.91 0.94
CA ILE A 204 19.09 -19.35 0.26
C ILE A 204 18.89 -20.70 -0.41
N MET A 205 18.38 -21.68 0.33
CA MET A 205 18.20 -23.05 -0.16
C MET A 205 17.23 -23.11 -1.33
N SER A 206 16.19 -22.27 -1.34
CA SER A 206 15.25 -22.19 -2.46
C SER A 206 15.93 -21.74 -3.76
N ARG A 207 16.96 -20.88 -3.68
CA ARG A 207 17.67 -20.34 -4.84
C ARG A 207 18.79 -21.25 -5.34
N MET A 208 19.45 -21.99 -4.45
CA MET A 208 20.40 -23.02 -4.86
C MET A 208 19.72 -24.19 -5.59
N ARG A 209 18.45 -24.48 -5.27
CA ARG A 209 17.68 -25.58 -5.87
C ARG A 209 17.07 -25.26 -7.24
N GLY A 210 17.23 -24.03 -7.76
CA GLY A 210 16.85 -23.67 -9.13
C GLY A 210 15.35 -23.75 -9.45
N ARG A 211 14.47 -23.45 -8.49
CA ARG A 211 13.03 -23.31 -8.74
C ARG A 211 12.65 -21.92 -9.24
#